data_AF-A0AAN4YES4-F1
#
_entry.id   AF-A0AAN4YES4-F1
#
_cell.length_a   1.000
_cell.length_b   1.000
_cell.length_c   1.000
_cell.angle_alpha   90.00
_cell.angle_beta   90.00
_cell.angle_gamma   90.00
#
_symmetry.space_group_name_H-M   'P 1'
#
loop_
_entity.id
_entity.type
_entity.pdbx_description
1 polymer ?
#
loop_
_entity_poly.entity_id
_entity_poly.type
_entity_poly.pdbx_seq_one_letter_code
_entity_poly.pdbx_strand_id
1 'polypeptide(L)'
;MLMTGSSMPLYHFVTADLPSNTKAPELDDVHAAAALRADAAWSGVDASAGAGVTEELVGLYAAYLTTIGFLPAPPASSTARPLPTIRLSDDQKQALANVGGRGGSS
;
A
#
# COMPACT_ATOMS: atom_id res chain seq x y z
N MET A 1 14.47 40.87 -6.24
CA MET A 1 14.54 39.83 -7.27
C MET A 1 14.16 38.51 -6.60
N LEU A 2 12.90 38.10 -6.74
CA LEU A 2 12.38 36.84 -6.20
C LEU A 2 12.93 35.68 -7.02
N MET A 3 13.72 34.79 -6.40
CA MET A 3 13.97 33.45 -6.94
C MET A 3 13.24 32.46 -6.04
N THR A 4 12.07 32.07 -6.50
CA THR A 4 11.24 30.97 -6.00
C THR A 4 11.99 29.65 -6.21
N GLY A 5 12.75 29.21 -5.21
CA GLY A 5 13.46 27.95 -5.22
C GLY A 5 12.55 26.79 -4.82
N SER A 6 11.98 26.09 -5.81
CA SER A 6 11.19 24.86 -5.68
C SER A 6 12.00 23.63 -5.19
N SER A 7 12.97 23.81 -4.28
CA SER A 7 13.85 22.73 -3.79
C SER A 7 14.15 22.79 -2.29
N MET A 8 13.36 23.52 -1.51
CA MET A 8 13.48 23.49 -0.04
C MET A 8 12.99 22.17 0.59
N PRO A 9 11.91 21.50 0.11
CA PRO A 9 11.41 20.28 0.74
C PRO A 9 12.37 19.10 0.63
N LEU A 10 12.95 18.85 -0.55
CA LEU A 10 13.86 17.72 -0.78
C LEU A 10 15.24 17.93 -0.15
N TYR A 11 15.77 19.17 -0.17
CA TYR A 11 17.02 19.50 0.51
C TYR A 11 16.87 19.33 2.02
N HIS A 12 15.79 19.87 2.61
CA HIS A 12 15.48 19.69 4.04
C HIS A 12 15.27 18.21 4.40
N PHE A 13 14.65 17.41 3.52
CA PHE A 13 14.50 15.97 3.75
C PHE A 13 15.84 15.24 3.88
N VAL A 14 16.88 15.65 3.15
CA VAL A 14 18.21 15.00 3.17
C VAL A 14 19.12 15.56 4.27
N THR A 15 19.00 16.85 4.60
CA THR A 15 19.91 17.53 5.54
C THR A 15 19.38 17.66 6.95
N ALA A 16 18.06 17.52 7.16
CA ALA A 16 17.50 17.44 8.51
C ALA A 16 17.73 16.04 9.08
N ASP A 17 17.75 15.95 10.41
CA ASP A 17 17.84 14.69 11.15
C ASP A 17 16.61 13.81 10.84
N LEU A 18 16.72 12.98 9.79
CA LEU A 18 15.64 12.11 9.30
C LEU A 18 14.99 11.32 10.46
N PRO A 19 15.74 10.62 11.34
CA PRO A 19 15.14 9.81 12.39
C PRO A 19 14.11 10.54 13.27
N SER A 20 14.36 11.82 13.61
CA SER A 20 13.48 12.61 14.45
C SER A 20 12.29 13.21 13.68
N ASN A 21 12.46 13.55 12.40
CA ASN A 21 11.41 14.13 11.55
C ASN A 21 10.61 13.11 10.72
N THR A 22 11.04 11.85 10.64
CA THR A 22 10.33 10.77 9.94
C THR A 22 9.59 9.83 10.88
N LYS A 23 9.78 9.95 12.20
CA LYS A 23 8.97 9.22 13.16
C LYS A 23 7.59 9.86 13.18
N ALA A 24 6.62 9.18 12.57
CA ALA A 24 5.23 9.58 12.68
C ALA A 24 4.87 9.70 14.18
N PRO A 25 4.12 10.73 14.58
CA PRO A 25 3.59 10.79 15.93
C PRO A 25 2.74 9.55 16.21
N GLU A 26 2.73 9.11 17.46
CA GLU A 26 1.81 8.04 17.89
C GLU A 26 0.38 8.48 17.55
N LEU A 27 -0.33 7.65 16.79
CA LEU A 27 -1.67 7.95 16.33
C LEU A 27 -2.66 7.59 17.46
N ASP A 28 -3.28 8.59 18.07
CA ASP A 28 -4.40 8.38 18.99
C ASP A 28 -5.69 8.14 18.17
N ASP A 29 -6.24 6.94 18.27
CA ASP A 29 -7.40 6.48 17.50
C ASP A 29 -8.69 6.36 18.33
N VAL A 30 -8.72 6.86 19.58
CA VAL A 30 -9.86 6.70 20.51
C VAL A 30 -11.18 7.17 19.90
N HIS A 31 -11.18 8.30 19.21
CA HIS A 31 -12.38 8.84 18.57
C HIS A 31 -12.80 8.05 17.32
N ALA A 32 -11.83 7.54 16.55
CA ALA A 32 -12.12 6.70 15.39
C ALA A 32 -12.73 5.36 15.83
N ALA A 33 -12.15 4.72 16.84
CA ALA A 33 -12.68 3.50 17.43
C ALA A 33 -14.09 3.69 17.99
N ALA A 34 -14.36 4.81 18.68
CA ALA A 34 -15.69 5.13 19.20
C ALA A 34 -16.72 5.32 18.07
N ALA A 35 -16.36 6.03 17.00
CA ALA A 35 -17.23 6.24 15.84
C ALA A 35 -17.55 4.91 15.13
N LEU A 36 -16.54 4.07 14.90
CA LEU A 36 -16.72 2.75 14.27
C LEU A 36 -17.58 1.81 15.11
N ARG A 37 -17.44 1.85 16.44
CA ARG A 37 -18.29 1.05 17.35
C ARG A 37 -19.75 1.51 17.29
N ALA A 38 -20.01 2.81 17.17
CA ALA A 38 -21.36 3.34 17.03
C ALA A 38 -21.98 3.00 15.66
N ASP A 39 -21.16 3.02 14.59
CA ASP A 39 -21.59 2.66 13.24
C ASP A 39 -22.03 1.20 13.11
N ALA A 40 -21.48 0.30 13.93
CA ALA A 40 -21.85 -1.11 13.94
C ALA A 40 -23.37 -1.34 14.12
N ALA A 41 -24.10 -0.40 14.75
CA ALA A 41 -25.56 -0.44 14.85
C ALA A 41 -26.29 -0.30 13.50
N TRP A 42 -25.65 0.36 12.52
CA TRP A 42 -26.17 0.61 11.18
C TRP A 42 -25.56 -0.32 10.14
N SER A 43 -24.25 -0.57 10.20
CA SER A 43 -23.52 -1.41 9.25
C SER A 43 -23.54 -2.90 9.60
N GLY A 44 -23.83 -3.25 10.85
CA GLY A 44 -23.76 -4.63 11.36
C GLY A 44 -22.34 -5.15 11.55
N VAL A 45 -21.31 -4.31 11.41
CA VAL A 45 -19.90 -4.70 11.49
C VAL A 45 -19.17 -3.78 12.48
N ASP A 46 -18.54 -4.38 13.52
CA ASP A 46 -17.67 -3.63 14.43
C ASP A 46 -16.22 -3.65 13.92
N ALA A 47 -15.81 -2.55 13.29
CA ALA A 47 -14.43 -2.35 12.84
C ALA A 47 -13.57 -1.56 13.84
N SER A 48 -14.05 -1.31 15.06
CA SER A 48 -13.37 -0.44 16.05
C SER A 48 -12.05 -0.99 16.58
N ALA A 49 -11.80 -2.29 16.43
CA ALA A 49 -10.51 -2.91 16.76
C ALA A 49 -9.45 -2.73 15.65
N GLY A 50 -9.80 -2.00 14.59
CA GLY A 50 -8.99 -1.83 13.39
C GLY A 50 -9.25 -2.93 12.36
N ALA A 51 -9.21 -2.54 11.08
CA ALA A 51 -9.21 -3.46 9.95
C ALA A 51 -7.76 -3.72 9.53
N GLY A 52 -7.12 -4.68 10.19
CA GLY A 52 -5.75 -5.07 9.87
C GLY A 52 -5.65 -5.86 8.56
N VAL A 53 -4.50 -5.77 7.91
CA VAL A 53 -4.17 -6.63 6.77
C VAL A 53 -3.72 -8.00 7.30
N THR A 54 -4.42 -9.07 6.94
CA THR A 54 -4.04 -10.44 7.31
C THR A 54 -2.90 -10.96 6.43
N GLU A 55 -2.15 -11.95 6.90
CA GLU A 55 -1.08 -12.59 6.08
C GLU A 55 -1.61 -13.13 4.75
N GLU A 56 -2.82 -13.66 4.74
CA GLU A 56 -3.48 -14.15 3.52
C GLU A 56 -3.74 -13.02 2.53
N LEU A 57 -4.18 -11.87 3.02
CA LEU A 57 -4.46 -10.69 2.21
C LEU A 57 -3.17 -10.06 1.67
N VAL A 58 -2.09 -10.06 2.46
CA VAL A 58 -0.73 -9.74 1.96
C VAL A 58 -0.30 -10.69 0.85
N GLY A 59 -0.49 -12.00 1.05
CA GLY A 59 -0.17 -13.01 0.05
C GLY A 59 -0.92 -12.80 -1.26
N LEU A 60 -2.20 -12.39 -1.19
CA LEU A 60 -3.01 -12.08 -2.35
C LEU A 60 -2.47 -10.87 -3.13
N TYR A 61 -2.05 -9.81 -2.42
CA TYR A 61 -1.41 -8.66 -3.06
C TYR A 61 -0.08 -9.01 -3.71
N ALA A 62 0.76 -9.80 -3.04
CA ALA A 62 2.01 -10.27 -3.63
C ALA A 62 1.76 -11.14 -4.88
N ALA A 63 0.79 -12.06 -4.83
CA ALA A 63 0.41 -12.88 -5.97
C ALA A 63 -0.08 -12.02 -7.15
N TYR A 64 -0.87 -10.98 -6.88
CA TYR A 64 -1.31 -10.00 -7.88
C TYR A 64 -0.13 -9.30 -8.55
N LEU A 65 0.78 -8.74 -7.76
CA LEU A 65 1.94 -8.02 -8.27
C LEU A 65 2.88 -8.91 -9.07
N THR A 66 3.07 -10.17 -8.67
CA THR A 66 3.85 -11.14 -9.45
C THR A 66 3.13 -11.51 -10.75
N THR A 67 1.81 -11.67 -10.73
CA THR A 67 1.03 -12.08 -11.92
C THR A 67 1.00 -11.00 -13.01
N ILE A 68 0.98 -9.72 -12.62
CA ILE A 68 1.07 -8.60 -13.58
C ILE A 68 2.51 -8.27 -13.98
N GLY A 69 3.50 -9.01 -13.47
CA GLY A 69 4.92 -8.82 -13.78
C GLY A 69 5.60 -7.63 -13.11
N PHE A 70 4.96 -7.01 -12.10
CA PHE A 70 5.55 -5.90 -11.34
C PHE A 70 6.62 -6.38 -10.34
N LEU A 71 6.40 -7.54 -9.71
CA LEU A 71 7.38 -8.20 -8.85
C LEU A 71 7.92 -9.47 -9.52
N PRO A 72 9.20 -9.84 -9.29
CA PRO A 72 9.71 -11.14 -9.69
C PRO A 72 8.99 -12.27 -8.94
N ALA A 73 8.97 -13.46 -9.54
CA ALA A 73 8.49 -14.64 -8.86
C ALA A 73 9.41 -14.99 -7.66
N PRO A 74 8.84 -15.48 -6.54
CA PRO A 74 9.65 -15.92 -5.41
C PRO A 74 10.55 -17.09 -5.82
N PRO A 75 11.78 -17.18 -5.26
CA PRO A 75 12.73 -18.23 -5.62
C PRO A 75 12.19 -19.62 -5.29
N ALA A 76 12.40 -20.57 -6.20
CA ALA A 76 11.87 -21.94 -6.10
C ALA A 76 12.39 -22.73 -4.88
N SER A 77 13.50 -22.30 -4.26
CA SER A 77 14.09 -22.91 -3.07
C SER A 77 13.59 -22.34 -1.73
N SER A 78 12.56 -21.50 -1.76
CA SER A 78 11.96 -20.91 -0.57
C SER A 78 11.23 -21.96 0.27
N THR A 79 11.55 -22.04 1.56
CA THR A 79 10.75 -22.78 2.57
C THR A 79 9.54 -21.98 3.06
N ALA A 80 9.34 -20.76 2.57
CA ALA A 80 8.24 -19.88 2.96
C ALA A 80 6.90 -20.32 2.35
N ARG A 81 5.80 -19.82 2.94
CA ARG A 81 4.43 -20.08 2.48
C ARG A 81 4.28 -19.72 0.98
N PRO A 82 3.70 -20.60 0.15
CA PRO A 82 3.49 -20.30 -1.26
C PRO A 82 2.48 -19.17 -1.43
N LEU A 83 2.64 -18.40 -2.50
CA LEU A 83 1.67 -17.37 -2.86
C LEU A 83 0.34 -18.01 -3.29
N PRO A 84 -0.81 -17.43 -2.91
CA PRO A 84 -2.11 -17.90 -3.36
C PRO A 84 -2.21 -17.81 -4.88
N THR A 85 -2.93 -18.77 -5.48
CA THR A 85 -3.14 -18.77 -6.93
C THR A 85 -4.24 -17.77 -7.29
N ILE A 86 -3.92 -16.82 -8.16
CA ILE A 86 -4.89 -15.90 -8.74
C ILE A 86 -5.02 -16.13 -10.24
N ARG A 87 -6.21 -15.87 -10.78
CA ARG A 87 -6.48 -15.95 -12.21
C ARG A 87 -6.93 -14.59 -12.70
N LEU A 88 -6.11 -13.99 -13.56
CA LEU A 88 -6.47 -12.82 -14.34
C LEU A 88 -6.68 -13.26 -15.78
N SER A 89 -7.79 -12.85 -16.39
CA SER A 89 -7.99 -12.99 -17.83
C SER A 89 -6.97 -12.16 -18.58
N ASP A 90 -6.70 -12.52 -19.84
CA ASP A 90 -5.71 -11.80 -20.64
C ASP A 90 -6.17 -10.37 -20.95
N ASP A 91 -7.49 -10.16 -21.12
CA ASP A 91 -8.10 -8.83 -21.23
C ASP A 91 -7.82 -7.96 -19.99
N GLN A 92 -7.94 -8.54 -18.78
CA GLN A 92 -7.62 -7.84 -17.54
C GLN A 92 -6.14 -7.49 -17.43
N LYS A 93 -5.24 -8.41 -17.81
CA LYS A 93 -3.79 -8.14 -17.81
C LYS A 93 -3.43 -7.02 -18.79
N GLN A 94 -4.03 -7.03 -19.98
CA GLN A 94 -3.80 -6.02 -20.99
C GLN A 94 -4.34 -4.65 -20.57
N ALA A 95 -5.53 -4.60 -19.98
CA ALA A 95 -6.05 -3.36 -19.39
C ALA A 95 -5.10 -2.82 -18.32
N LEU A 96 -4.61 -3.68 -17.42
CA LEU A 96 -3.70 -3.33 -16.33
C LEU A 96 -2.34 -2.83 -16.81
N ALA A 97 -1.79 -3.41 -17.89
CA ALA A 97 -0.57 -2.92 -18.52
C ALA A 97 -0.71 -1.48 -19.04
N ASN A 98 -1.92 -1.07 -19.39
CA ASN A 98 -2.22 0.26 -19.94
C ASN A 98 -2.63 1.29 -18.87
N VAL A 99 -2.94 0.87 -17.63
CA VAL A 99 -3.27 1.80 -16.53
C VAL A 99 -2.07 2.04 -15.63
N GLY A 100 -1.31 3.09 -15.94
CA GLY A 100 -0.24 3.62 -15.11
C GLY A 100 0.32 4.91 -15.68
N GLY A 101 0.42 5.97 -14.87
CA GLY A 101 0.87 7.31 -15.30
C GLY A 101 2.35 7.41 -15.71
N ARG A 102 3.06 6.29 -15.84
CA ARG A 102 4.43 6.21 -16.36
C ARG A 102 4.43 5.43 -17.68
N GLY A 103 3.89 6.06 -18.72
CA GLY A 103 4.09 5.68 -20.12
C GLY A 103 3.76 4.22 -20.45
N GLY A 104 2.49 3.94 -20.71
CA GLY A 104 2.13 2.79 -21.55
C GLY A 104 2.89 2.91 -22.87
N SER A 105 3.59 1.83 -23.20
CA SER A 105 4.41 1.58 -24.38
C SER A 105 4.20 2.56 -25.56
N SER A 106 5.17 3.46 -25.74
CA SER A 106 5.53 4.00 -27.05
C SER A 106 6.80 3.34 -27.54
#